data_AF-A0A920S2G6-F1
#
_entry.id   AF-A0A920S2G6-F1
#
_cell.length_a   1.000
_cell.length_b   1.000
_cell.length_c   1.000
_cell.angle_alpha   90.00
_cell.angle_beta   90.00
_cell.angle_gamma   90.00
#
_symmetry.space_group_name_H-M   'P 1'
#
loop_
_entity.id
_entity.type
_entity.pdbx_description
1 polymer ?
#
loop_
_entity_poly.entity_id
_entity_poly.type
_entity_poly.pdbx_seq_one_letter_code
_entity_poly.pdbx_strand_id
1 'polypeptide(L)'
;MIKKIIAAGLTALFFLLGFEPFGLSFLPILCLAFLFYYAKQNEPKDTAGLFYLFGCFIFVGGLYWLYISIHIVSGAPSWLAIILICLLAAIMGIYYLITGFLISLAFREFKSDFLVLSFISPSIWALSEMLRAYAITGFPWLTLGYSQINNLLVGWAPIGGVFMISFVTALIASLLLLIIVKKRPYLVVSCLLIIISAFIFSAIS
;
A
#
# COMPACT_ATOMS: atom_id res chain seq x y z
N MET A 1 -2.26 19.04 -12.49
CA MET A 1 -1.09 18.15 -12.65
C MET A 1 -0.10 18.26 -11.48
N ILE A 2 0.51 19.43 -11.21
CA ILE A 2 1.52 19.62 -10.14
C ILE A 2 1.04 19.16 -8.75
N LYS A 3 -0.17 19.56 -8.32
CA LYS A 3 -0.75 19.15 -7.03
C LYS A 3 -0.82 17.62 -6.85
N LYS A 4 -1.08 16.89 -7.94
CA LYS A 4 -1.21 15.42 -7.95
C LYS A 4 0.15 14.75 -7.76
N ILE A 5 1.19 15.28 -8.42
CA ILE A 5 2.57 14.83 -8.27
C ILE A 5 3.04 15.05 -6.84
N ILE A 6 2.80 16.24 -6.27
CA ILE A 6 3.17 16.55 -4.88
C ILE A 6 2.43 15.63 -3.91
N ALA A 7 1.12 15.44 -4.07
CA ALA A 7 0.35 14.56 -3.21
C ALA A 7 0.86 13.11 -3.28
N ALA A 8 1.10 12.58 -4.48
CA ALA A 8 1.64 11.24 -4.68
C ALA A 8 3.03 11.08 -4.05
N GLY A 9 3.93 12.05 -4.26
CA GLY A 9 5.29 12.04 -3.73
C GLY A 9 5.33 12.12 -2.21
N LEU A 10 4.53 13.00 -1.59
CA LEU A 10 4.43 13.10 -0.13
C LEU A 10 3.82 11.83 0.48
N THR A 11 2.78 11.29 -0.13
CA THR A 11 2.17 10.03 0.32
C THR A 11 3.17 8.87 0.22
N ALA A 12 3.94 8.79 -0.86
CA ALA A 12 4.98 7.78 -1.04
C ALA A 12 6.11 7.94 -0.01
N LEU A 13 6.56 9.17 0.26
CA LEU A 13 7.58 9.45 1.27
C LEU A 13 7.14 8.98 2.65
N PHE A 14 5.94 9.39 3.10
CA PHE A 14 5.41 8.96 4.40
C PHE A 14 5.15 7.46 4.46
N PHE A 15 4.74 6.83 3.36
CA PHE A 15 4.59 5.39 3.28
C PHE A 15 5.93 4.67 3.48
N LEU A 16 7.01 5.15 2.85
CA LEU A 16 8.36 4.59 3.00
C LEU A 16 8.91 4.69 4.43
N LEU A 17 8.55 5.74 5.18
CA LEU A 17 8.92 5.87 6.60
C LEU A 17 8.29 4.79 7.50
N GLY A 18 7.31 4.04 7.01
CA GLY A 18 6.77 2.88 7.70
C GLY A 18 7.65 1.63 7.62
N PHE A 19 8.67 1.62 6.77
CA PHE A 19 9.62 0.53 6.64
C PHE A 19 10.90 0.82 7.42
N GLU A 20 11.71 -0.21 7.62
CA GLU A 20 13.04 -0.05 8.19
C GLU A 20 13.90 0.91 7.34
N PRO A 21 14.76 1.75 7.95
CA PRO A 21 15.14 1.79 9.37
C PRO A 21 14.23 2.65 10.28
N PHE A 22 13.18 3.28 9.74
CA PHE A 22 12.37 4.25 10.48
C PHE A 22 11.25 3.59 11.30
N GLY A 23 10.61 2.54 10.75
CA GLY A 23 9.66 1.71 11.48
C GLY A 23 8.37 2.41 11.94
N LEU A 24 8.00 3.55 11.33
CA LEU A 24 6.79 4.32 11.70
C LEU A 24 5.52 3.68 11.12
N SER A 25 5.15 2.53 11.65
CA SER A 25 4.09 1.63 11.16
C SER A 25 2.70 2.26 11.00
N PHE A 26 2.40 3.34 11.72
CA PHE A 26 1.13 4.06 11.57
C PHE A 26 1.06 4.92 10.30
N LEU A 27 2.19 5.36 9.73
CA LEU A 27 2.21 6.22 8.54
C LEU A 27 1.65 5.52 7.29
N PRO A 28 2.01 4.26 6.97
CA PRO A 28 1.38 3.51 5.88
C PRO A 28 -0.14 3.42 6.00
N ILE A 29 -0.67 3.26 7.22
CA ILE A 29 -2.11 3.20 7.48
C ILE A 29 -2.77 4.55 7.10
N LEU A 30 -2.18 5.67 7.53
CA LEU A 30 -2.66 7.00 7.17
C LEU A 30 -2.56 7.27 5.66
N CYS A 31 -1.49 6.81 5.03
CA CYS A 31 -1.28 6.92 3.58
C CYS A 31 -2.36 6.14 2.82
N LEU A 32 -2.65 4.89 3.21
CA LEU A 32 -3.75 4.12 2.61
C LEU A 32 -5.10 4.79 2.82
N ALA A 33 -5.37 5.31 4.01
CA ALA A 33 -6.61 6.02 4.29
C ALA A 33 -6.77 7.25 3.35
N PHE A 34 -5.70 8.01 3.13
CA PHE A 34 -5.67 9.10 2.15
C PHE A 34 -5.91 8.59 0.72
N LEU A 35 -5.23 7.53 0.30
CA LEU A 35 -5.38 6.96 -1.05
C LEU A 35 -6.81 6.47 -1.31
N PHE A 36 -7.43 5.78 -0.35
CA PHE A 36 -8.82 5.33 -0.45
C PHE A 36 -9.80 6.51 -0.43
N TYR A 37 -9.53 7.53 0.37
CA TYR A 37 -10.31 8.78 0.33
C TYR A 37 -10.20 9.46 -1.03
N TYR A 38 -8.99 9.56 -1.60
CA TYR A 38 -8.79 10.12 -2.92
C TYR A 38 -9.53 9.32 -3.99
N ALA A 39 -9.46 7.99 -3.93
CA ALA A 39 -10.12 7.08 -4.87
C ALA A 39 -11.64 7.25 -4.87
N LYS A 40 -12.21 7.52 -3.71
CA LYS A 40 -13.64 7.80 -3.54
C LYS A 40 -14.05 9.13 -4.18
N GLN A 41 -13.25 10.18 -4.02
CA GLN A 41 -13.62 11.55 -4.41
C GLN A 41 -13.36 11.88 -5.89
N ASN A 42 -12.54 11.09 -6.59
CA ASN A 42 -12.05 11.42 -7.92
C ASN A 42 -12.41 10.34 -8.96
N GLU A 43 -12.38 10.71 -10.24
CA GLU A 43 -12.61 9.80 -11.39
C GLU A 43 -11.60 8.65 -11.47
N PRO A 44 -11.96 7.46 -12.02
CA PRO A 44 -11.07 6.31 -12.01
C PRO A 44 -9.77 6.61 -12.75
N LYS A 45 -9.83 7.39 -13.83
CA LYS A 45 -8.66 7.86 -14.58
C LYS A 45 -7.74 8.73 -13.71
N ASP A 46 -8.31 9.63 -12.90
CA ASP A 46 -7.53 10.49 -12.03
C ASP A 46 -6.92 9.71 -10.86
N THR A 47 -7.71 8.84 -10.23
CA THR A 47 -7.23 7.95 -9.18
C THR A 47 -6.11 7.05 -9.67
N ALA A 48 -6.28 6.41 -10.82
CA ALA A 48 -5.28 5.55 -11.44
C ALA A 48 -3.95 6.28 -11.64
N GLY A 49 -3.99 7.50 -12.16
CA GLY A 49 -2.77 8.30 -12.32
C GLY A 49 -2.12 8.73 -11.01
N LEU A 50 -2.88 8.92 -9.91
CA LEU A 50 -2.28 9.27 -8.62
C LEU A 50 -1.60 8.05 -8.02
N PHE A 51 -2.27 6.90 -8.06
CA PHE A 51 -1.71 5.64 -7.57
C PHE A 51 -0.49 5.20 -8.40
N TYR A 52 -0.52 5.42 -9.72
CA TYR A 52 0.65 5.19 -10.58
C TYR A 52 1.86 5.99 -10.11
N LEU A 53 1.72 7.30 -9.94
CA LEU A 53 2.79 8.18 -9.47
C LEU A 53 3.26 7.78 -8.07
N PHE A 54 2.33 7.45 -7.17
CA PHE A 54 2.63 6.97 -5.83
C PHE A 54 3.48 5.69 -5.87
N GLY A 55 3.10 4.70 -6.69
CA GLY A 55 3.87 3.49 -6.90
C GLY A 55 5.28 3.80 -7.44
N CYS A 56 5.38 4.64 -8.47
CA CYS A 56 6.68 5.05 -9.02
C CYS A 56 7.58 5.68 -7.94
N PHE A 57 7.05 6.59 -7.13
CA PHE A 57 7.83 7.24 -6.06
C PHE A 57 8.26 6.26 -4.97
N ILE A 58 7.41 5.31 -4.58
CA ILE A 58 7.76 4.25 -3.62
C ILE A 58 8.93 3.43 -4.13
N PHE A 59 8.90 2.97 -5.39
CA PHE A 59 9.96 2.10 -5.90
C PHE A 59 11.23 2.86 -6.24
N VAL A 60 11.16 4.09 -6.75
CA VAL A 60 12.36 4.92 -6.92
C VAL A 60 13.03 5.19 -5.56
N GLY A 61 12.24 5.58 -4.55
CA GLY A 61 12.77 5.90 -3.23
C GLY A 61 13.23 4.66 -2.43
N GLY A 62 12.43 3.60 -2.43
CA GLY A 62 12.67 2.40 -1.63
C GLY A 62 13.64 1.39 -2.25
N LEU A 63 13.93 1.49 -3.56
CA LEU A 63 14.89 0.62 -4.24
C LEU A 63 16.21 1.32 -4.57
N TYR A 64 16.55 2.42 -3.88
CA TYR A 64 17.81 3.13 -4.10
C TYR A 64 19.03 2.22 -4.03
N TRP A 65 18.97 1.17 -3.19
CA TRP A 65 20.04 0.19 -3.02
C TRP A 65 20.33 -0.62 -4.29
N LEU A 66 19.38 -0.74 -5.24
CA LEU A 66 19.66 -1.36 -6.54
C LEU A 66 20.71 -0.61 -7.34
N TYR A 67 20.88 0.70 -7.10
CA TYR A 67 21.93 1.48 -7.72
C TYR A 67 23.31 0.93 -7.36
N ILE A 68 23.50 0.52 -6.10
CA ILE A 68 24.77 -0.05 -5.62
C ILE A 68 25.05 -1.35 -6.37
N SER A 69 24.06 -2.23 -6.48
CA SER A 69 24.21 -3.51 -7.19
C SER A 69 24.50 -3.34 -8.68
N ILE A 70 23.82 -2.40 -9.36
CA ILE A 70 24.00 -2.22 -10.81
C ILE A 70 25.28 -1.41 -11.09
N HIS A 71 25.46 -0.25 -10.49
CA HIS A 71 26.58 0.62 -10.84
C HIS A 71 27.89 0.15 -10.19
N ILE A 72 27.88 -0.10 -8.88
CA ILE A 72 29.11 -0.34 -8.11
C ILE A 72 29.58 -1.79 -8.27
N VAL A 73 28.67 -2.76 -8.15
CA VAL A 73 29.06 -4.19 -8.20
C VAL A 73 29.30 -4.67 -9.63
N SER A 74 28.42 -4.31 -10.59
CA SER A 74 28.58 -4.78 -11.98
C SER A 74 29.51 -3.93 -12.83
N GLY A 75 29.85 -2.71 -12.39
CA GLY A 75 30.65 -1.74 -13.15
C GLY A 75 29.90 -1.05 -14.29
N ALA A 76 28.57 -1.21 -14.37
CA ALA A 76 27.75 -0.54 -15.39
C ALA A 76 27.75 0.99 -15.20
N PRO A 77 27.62 1.80 -16.27
CA PRO A 77 27.53 3.26 -16.14
C PRO A 77 26.35 3.72 -15.27
N SER A 78 26.54 4.82 -14.53
CA SER A 78 25.53 5.34 -13.57
C SER A 78 24.19 5.71 -14.22
N TRP A 79 24.23 6.30 -15.41
CA TRP A 79 23.02 6.68 -16.16
C TRP A 79 22.17 5.46 -16.54
N LEU A 80 22.82 4.33 -16.87
CA LEU A 80 22.12 3.09 -17.17
C LEU A 80 21.42 2.52 -15.92
N ALA A 81 22.11 2.55 -14.77
CA ALA A 81 21.51 2.12 -13.50
C ALA A 81 20.26 2.95 -13.15
N ILE A 82 20.33 4.28 -13.30
CA ILE A 82 19.18 5.17 -13.06
C ILE A 82 18.02 4.84 -14.00
N ILE A 83 18.29 4.65 -15.30
CA ILE A 83 17.25 4.28 -16.27
C ILE A 83 16.59 2.97 -15.89
N LEU A 84 17.36 1.94 -15.50
CA LEU A 84 16.82 0.64 -15.13
C LEU A 84 15.94 0.71 -13.87
N ILE A 85 16.35 1.49 -12.86
CA ILE A 85 15.54 1.68 -11.64
C ILE A 85 14.25 2.45 -11.96
N CYS A 86 14.33 3.51 -12.76
CA CYS A 86 13.15 4.26 -13.21
C CYS A 86 12.20 3.39 -14.03
N LEU A 87 12.73 2.53 -14.91
CA LEU A 87 11.93 1.60 -15.71
C LEU A 87 11.25 0.56 -14.83
N LEU A 88 11.97 -0.03 -13.87
CA LEU A 88 11.41 -0.94 -12.89
C LEU A 88 10.30 -0.27 -12.07
N ALA A 89 10.53 0.94 -11.59
CA ALA A 89 9.52 1.71 -10.85
C ALA A 89 8.29 2.02 -11.70
N ALA A 90 8.48 2.35 -12.99
CA ALA A 90 7.39 2.58 -13.93
C ALA A 90 6.55 1.32 -14.18
N ILE A 91 7.20 0.15 -14.29
CA ILE A 91 6.50 -1.15 -14.41
C ILE A 91 5.73 -1.44 -13.12
N MET A 92 6.36 -1.29 -11.96
CA MET A 92 5.71 -1.55 -10.67
C MET A 92 4.56 -0.57 -10.40
N GLY A 93 4.68 0.68 -10.86
CA GLY A 93 3.61 1.67 -10.81
C GLY A 93 2.32 1.21 -11.52
N ILE A 94 2.41 0.36 -12.54
CA ILE A 94 1.23 -0.16 -13.27
C ILE A 94 0.33 -0.99 -12.34
N TYR A 95 0.89 -1.77 -11.40
CA TYR A 95 0.10 -2.51 -10.42
C TYR A 95 -0.74 -1.55 -9.56
N TYR A 96 -0.14 -0.45 -9.10
CA TYR A 96 -0.84 0.57 -8.33
C TYR A 96 -1.85 1.35 -9.20
N LEU A 97 -1.53 1.62 -10.46
CA LEU A 97 -2.47 2.22 -11.42
C LEU A 97 -3.76 1.42 -11.50
N ILE A 98 -3.64 0.10 -11.72
CA ILE A 98 -4.78 -0.82 -11.80
C ILE A 98 -5.52 -0.86 -10.46
N THR A 99 -4.80 -0.96 -9.34
CA THR A 99 -5.40 -0.92 -8.00
C THR A 99 -6.25 0.34 -7.77
N GLY A 100 -5.70 1.52 -8.05
CA GLY A 100 -6.40 2.78 -7.89
C GLY A 100 -7.61 2.90 -8.81
N PHE A 101 -7.48 2.44 -10.06
CA PHE A 101 -8.57 2.39 -11.02
C PHE A 101 -9.73 1.52 -10.51
N LEU A 102 -9.45 0.28 -10.11
CA LEU A 102 -10.46 -0.68 -9.66
C LEU A 102 -11.16 -0.24 -8.37
N ILE A 103 -10.42 0.32 -7.40
CA ILE A 103 -11.00 0.84 -6.16
C ILE A 103 -11.94 2.02 -6.47
N SER A 104 -11.50 2.96 -7.31
CA SER A 104 -12.31 4.12 -7.69
C SER A 104 -13.54 3.73 -8.53
N LEU A 105 -13.43 2.70 -9.37
CA LEU A 105 -14.55 2.12 -10.10
C LEU A 105 -15.55 1.46 -9.14
N ALA A 106 -15.08 0.70 -8.15
CA ALA A 106 -15.94 0.06 -7.16
C ALA A 106 -16.80 1.05 -6.37
N PHE A 107 -16.26 2.23 -6.01
CA PHE A 107 -17.06 3.30 -5.38
C PHE A 107 -18.24 3.77 -6.25
N ARG A 108 -18.09 3.75 -7.58
CA ARG A 108 -19.14 4.17 -8.53
C ARG A 108 -20.19 3.09 -8.76
N GLU A 109 -19.74 1.85 -8.92
CA GLU A 109 -20.62 0.71 -9.24
C GLU A 109 -21.48 0.31 -8.05
N PHE A 110 -20.87 0.10 -6.87
CA PHE A 110 -21.59 -0.43 -5.70
C PHE A 110 -22.35 0.65 -4.92
N LYS A 111 -22.00 1.93 -5.09
CA LYS A 111 -22.61 3.10 -4.41
C LYS A 111 -22.70 2.97 -2.88
N SER A 112 -21.87 2.13 -2.28
CA SER A 112 -21.84 1.85 -0.84
C SER A 112 -20.42 1.99 -0.30
N ASP A 113 -20.19 3.12 0.39
CA ASP A 113 -18.88 3.42 0.99
C ASP A 113 -18.45 2.34 1.99
N PHE A 114 -19.39 1.76 2.72
CA PHE A 114 -19.09 0.72 3.71
C PHE A 114 -18.62 -0.58 3.05
N LEU A 115 -19.31 -1.01 1.99
CA LEU A 115 -18.97 -2.23 1.27
C LEU A 115 -17.61 -2.07 0.60
N VAL A 116 -17.38 -0.95 -0.08
CA VAL A 116 -16.14 -0.70 -0.81
C VAL A 116 -14.95 -0.54 0.13
N LEU A 117 -15.10 0.17 1.24
CA LEU A 117 -13.99 0.36 2.19
C LEU A 117 -13.71 -0.90 3.02
N SER A 118 -14.74 -1.60 3.50
CA SER A 118 -14.53 -2.73 4.43
C SER A 118 -14.13 -4.02 3.73
N PHE A 119 -14.50 -4.21 2.46
CA PHE A 119 -14.25 -5.48 1.76
C PHE A 119 -13.44 -5.28 0.49
N ILE A 120 -13.89 -4.42 -0.43
CA ILE A 120 -13.31 -4.37 -1.77
C ILE A 120 -11.92 -3.73 -1.78
N SER A 121 -11.75 -2.55 -1.18
CA SER A 121 -10.49 -1.80 -1.18
C SER A 121 -9.32 -2.58 -0.56
N PRO A 122 -9.44 -3.14 0.66
CA PRO A 122 -8.36 -3.94 1.25
C PRO A 122 -8.10 -5.23 0.46
N SER A 123 -9.14 -5.87 -0.11
CA SER A 123 -8.97 -7.05 -0.95
C SER A 123 -8.20 -6.74 -2.24
N ILE A 124 -8.56 -5.67 -2.95
CA ILE A 124 -7.85 -5.25 -4.17
C ILE A 124 -6.40 -4.91 -3.85
N TRP A 125 -6.13 -4.23 -2.73
CA TRP A 125 -4.77 -3.91 -2.33
C TRP A 125 -3.93 -5.18 -2.10
N ALA A 126 -4.41 -6.10 -1.25
CA ALA A 126 -3.69 -7.32 -0.93
C ALA A 126 -3.52 -8.23 -2.16
N LEU A 127 -4.55 -8.36 -3.00
CA LEU A 127 -4.47 -9.12 -4.25
C LEU A 127 -3.48 -8.48 -5.22
N SER A 128 -3.39 -7.16 -5.29
CA SER A 128 -2.41 -6.47 -6.14
C SER A 128 -0.97 -6.74 -5.68
N GLU A 129 -0.72 -6.71 -4.37
CA GLU A 129 0.59 -7.07 -3.82
C GLU A 129 0.92 -8.55 -4.06
N MET A 130 -0.07 -9.44 -3.93
CA MET A 130 0.09 -10.86 -4.22
C MET A 130 0.39 -11.09 -5.72
N LEU A 131 -0.34 -10.43 -6.62
CA LEU A 131 -0.08 -10.49 -8.06
C LEU A 131 1.32 -9.97 -8.39
N ARG A 132 1.74 -8.86 -7.80
CA ARG A 132 3.10 -8.32 -7.97
C ARG A 132 4.18 -9.26 -7.44
N ALA A 133 3.88 -10.02 -6.39
CA ALA A 133 4.80 -10.98 -5.81
C ALA A 133 4.97 -12.26 -6.65
N TYR A 134 3.95 -12.70 -7.39
CA TYR A 134 3.98 -13.97 -8.14
C TYR A 134 3.97 -13.83 -9.66
N ALA A 135 3.52 -12.72 -10.23
CA ALA A 135 3.42 -12.56 -11.68
C ALA A 135 4.81 -12.54 -12.35
N ILE A 136 4.91 -13.21 -13.49
CA ILE A 136 6.15 -13.37 -14.27
C ILE A 136 7.22 -14.07 -13.43
N THR A 137 8.17 -13.33 -12.86
CA THR A 137 9.19 -13.83 -11.93
C THR A 137 8.98 -13.33 -10.50
N GLY A 138 8.02 -12.43 -10.29
CA GLY A 138 7.73 -11.83 -8.99
C GLY A 138 8.69 -10.70 -8.58
N PHE A 139 8.15 -9.66 -7.94
CA PHE A 139 8.96 -8.61 -7.29
C PHE A 139 8.28 -8.12 -6.00
N PRO A 140 8.34 -8.86 -4.88
CA PRO A 140 7.55 -8.64 -3.66
C PRO A 140 8.11 -7.56 -2.70
N TRP A 141 8.92 -6.62 -3.19
CA TRP A 141 9.50 -5.56 -2.35
C TRP A 141 8.48 -4.52 -1.90
N LEU A 142 8.72 -3.86 -0.75
CA LEU A 142 7.88 -2.76 -0.24
C LEU A 142 6.39 -3.15 -0.06
N THR A 143 6.14 -4.42 0.28
CA THR A 143 4.80 -4.94 0.59
C THR A 143 4.34 -4.40 1.94
N LEU A 144 3.11 -3.87 1.99
CA LEU A 144 2.54 -3.17 3.15
C LEU A 144 2.69 -3.96 4.46
N GLY A 145 2.46 -5.28 4.43
CA GLY A 145 2.55 -6.13 5.62
C GLY A 145 3.90 -6.06 6.34
N TYR A 146 5.01 -5.84 5.63
CA TYR A 146 6.32 -5.70 6.27
C TYR A 146 6.47 -4.44 7.11
N SER A 147 5.68 -3.38 6.85
CA SER A 147 5.65 -2.21 7.73
C SER A 147 5.10 -2.51 9.13
N GLN A 148 4.43 -3.66 9.30
CA GLN A 148 3.80 -4.06 10.55
C GLN A 148 4.54 -5.20 11.25
N ILE A 149 5.72 -5.60 10.77
CA ILE A 149 6.44 -6.78 11.28
C ILE A 149 6.81 -6.65 12.77
N ASN A 150 7.11 -5.44 13.24
CA ASN A 150 7.43 -5.14 14.65
C ASN A 150 6.19 -4.75 15.48
N ASN A 151 4.97 -4.97 14.97
CA ASN A 151 3.73 -4.58 15.63
C ASN A 151 2.81 -5.79 15.84
N LEU A 152 1.76 -5.60 16.66
CA LEU A 152 0.79 -6.66 16.98
C LEU A 152 0.15 -7.31 15.75
N LEU A 153 0.02 -6.59 14.63
CA LEU A 153 -0.57 -7.11 13.40
C LEU A 153 0.23 -8.25 12.77
N VAL A 154 1.50 -8.44 13.17
CA VAL A 154 2.32 -9.59 12.77
C VAL A 154 1.66 -10.92 13.16
N GLY A 155 0.81 -10.94 14.19
CA GLY A 155 0.07 -12.14 14.59
C GLY A 155 -0.85 -12.71 13.51
N TRP A 156 -1.17 -11.96 12.46
CA TRP A 156 -1.90 -12.47 11.30
C TRP A 156 -1.02 -13.25 10.29
N ALA A 157 0.31 -13.20 10.44
CA ALA A 157 1.26 -13.89 9.55
C ALA A 157 1.02 -15.42 9.45
N PRO A 158 0.71 -16.16 10.53
CA PRO A 158 0.51 -17.62 10.44
C PRO A 158 -0.69 -18.04 9.58
N ILE A 159 -1.67 -17.16 9.37
CA ILE A 159 -2.91 -17.49 8.66
C ILE A 159 -2.75 -17.39 7.14
N GLY A 160 -2.08 -16.34 6.66
CA GLY A 160 -1.98 -16.07 5.23
C GLY A 160 -0.71 -15.30 4.84
N GLY A 161 0.32 -15.39 5.67
CA GLY A 161 1.60 -14.71 5.45
C GLY A 161 1.48 -13.19 5.42
N VAL A 162 2.44 -12.56 4.75
CA VAL A 162 2.55 -11.10 4.67
C VAL A 162 1.34 -10.46 3.98
N PHE A 163 0.68 -11.13 3.03
CA PHE A 163 -0.49 -10.57 2.33
C PHE A 163 -1.72 -10.49 3.22
N MET A 164 -1.88 -11.40 4.20
CA MET A 164 -2.93 -11.27 5.21
C MET A 164 -2.68 -10.05 6.11
N ILE A 165 -1.43 -9.81 6.50
CA ILE A 165 -1.05 -8.60 7.25
C ILE A 165 -1.35 -7.36 6.42
N SER A 166 -1.02 -7.35 5.12
CA SER A 166 -1.37 -6.25 4.21
C SER A 166 -2.88 -6.02 4.13
N PHE A 167 -3.66 -7.08 3.99
CA PHE A 167 -5.12 -7.02 3.95
C PHE A 167 -5.68 -6.38 5.24
N VAL A 168 -5.25 -6.88 6.40
CA VAL A 168 -5.70 -6.38 7.71
C VAL A 168 -5.27 -4.92 7.92
N THR A 169 -4.06 -4.56 7.51
CA THR A 169 -3.54 -3.19 7.60
C THR A 169 -4.36 -2.23 6.73
N ALA A 170 -4.68 -2.64 5.49
CA ALA A 170 -5.55 -1.90 4.61
C ALA A 170 -6.99 -1.81 5.15
N LEU A 171 -7.48 -2.86 5.81
CA LEU A 171 -8.79 -2.86 6.46
C LEU A 171 -8.85 -1.84 7.61
N ILE A 172 -7.81 -1.76 8.44
CA ILE A 172 -7.70 -0.76 9.51
C ILE A 172 -7.70 0.65 8.92
N ALA A 173 -6.96 0.89 7.82
CA ALA A 173 -6.97 2.19 7.13
C ALA A 173 -8.36 2.57 6.60
N SER A 174 -9.09 1.59 6.04
CA SER A 174 -10.47 1.76 5.60
C SER A 174 -11.45 2.06 6.73
N LEU A 175 -11.34 1.35 7.86
CA LEU A 175 -12.18 1.56 9.03
C LEU A 175 -11.91 2.94 9.65
N LEU A 176 -10.65 3.37 9.72
CA LEU A 176 -10.27 4.71 10.15
C LEU A 176 -10.99 5.78 9.30
N LEU A 177 -11.02 5.59 7.98
CA LEU A 177 -11.71 6.51 7.08
C LEU A 177 -13.23 6.54 7.33
N LEU A 178 -13.87 5.39 7.58
CA LEU A 178 -15.29 5.32 7.93
C LEU A 178 -15.59 6.00 9.29
N ILE A 179 -14.70 5.86 10.27
CA ILE A 179 -14.84 6.52 11.58
C ILE A 179 -14.79 8.03 11.41
N ILE A 180 -13.76 8.55 10.73
CA ILE A 180 -13.49 9.99 10.64
C ILE A 180 -14.46 10.69 9.66
N VAL A 181 -14.61 10.15 8.45
CA VAL A 181 -15.35 10.85 7.37
C VAL A 181 -16.84 10.54 7.42
N LYS A 182 -17.22 9.33 7.83
CA LYS A 182 -18.65 8.94 7.93
C LYS A 182 -19.22 9.01 9.33
N LYS A 183 -18.42 9.45 10.32
CA LYS A 183 -18.85 9.59 11.71
C LYS A 183 -19.52 8.31 12.23
N ARG A 184 -18.87 7.16 11.97
CA ARG A 184 -19.31 5.83 12.44
C ARG A 184 -18.41 5.35 13.60
N PRO A 185 -18.50 5.95 14.80
CA PRO A 185 -17.56 5.69 15.90
C PRO A 185 -17.65 4.25 16.43
N TYR A 186 -18.78 3.57 16.25
CA TYR A 186 -18.95 2.17 16.67
C TYR A 186 -17.96 1.21 15.97
N LEU A 187 -17.41 1.59 14.81
CA LEU A 187 -16.39 0.79 14.10
C LEU A 187 -15.01 0.80 14.80
N VAL A 188 -14.81 1.66 15.81
CA VAL A 188 -13.62 1.58 16.69
C VAL A 188 -13.56 0.21 17.37
N VAL A 189 -14.71 -0.36 17.74
CA VAL A 189 -14.78 -1.70 18.32
C VAL A 189 -14.25 -2.74 17.33
N SER A 190 -14.59 -2.62 16.04
CA SER A 190 -14.07 -3.52 15.00
C SER A 190 -12.55 -3.42 14.86
N CYS A 191 -11.97 -2.20 14.90
CA CYS A 191 -10.51 -2.03 14.90
C CYS A 191 -9.87 -2.68 16.13
N LEU A 192 -10.43 -2.48 17.32
CA LEU A 192 -9.92 -3.07 18.56
C LEU A 192 -9.99 -4.60 18.52
N LEU A 193 -11.09 -5.17 18.03
CA LEU A 193 -11.24 -6.62 17.88
C LEU A 193 -10.19 -7.22 16.94
N ILE A 194 -9.88 -6.55 15.83
CA ILE A 194 -8.85 -6.98 14.87
C ILE A 194 -7.45 -6.95 15.52
N ILE A 195 -7.16 -5.93 16.32
CA ILE A 195 -5.87 -5.80 17.02
C ILE A 195 -5.75 -6.86 18.12
N ILE A 196 -6.82 -7.08 18.89
CA ILE A 196 -6.86 -8.10 19.95
C ILE A 196 -6.74 -9.50 19.34
N SER A 197 -7.42 -9.80 18.24
CA SER A 197 -7.29 -11.10 17.58
C SER A 197 -5.87 -11.34 17.07
N ALA A 198 -5.17 -10.29 16.63
CA ALA A 198 -3.76 -10.39 16.24
C ALA A 198 -2.89 -10.83 17.42
N PHE A 199 -3.12 -10.29 18.61
CA PHE A 199 -2.44 -10.73 19.84
C PHE A 199 -2.72 -12.22 20.14
N ILE A 200 -3.96 -12.66 20.01
CA ILE A 200 -4.33 -14.06 20.23
C ILE A 200 -3.59 -14.99 19.25
N PHE A 201 -3.57 -14.64 17.96
CA PHE A 201 -2.87 -15.47 16.98
C PHE A 201 -1.37 -15.50 17.19
N SER A 202 -0.76 -14.38 17.62
CA SER A 202 0.67 -14.35 17.99
C SER A 202 1.01 -15.21 19.22
N ALA A 203 0.05 -15.46 20.10
CA ALA A 203 0.25 -16.29 21.29
C ALA A 203 0.11 -17.80 21.00
N ILE A 204 -0.45 -18.17 19.85
CA ILE A 204 -0.69 -19.56 19.43
C ILE A 204 0.43 -20.08 18.51
N SER A 205 1.18 -19.18 17.87
CA SER A 205 2.33 -19.46 17.00
C SER A 205 3.64 -19.51 17.76
#